data_AF-A0A821XGB1-F1
#
_entry.id   AF-A0A821XGB1-F1
#
_cell.length_a   1.000
_cell.length_b   1.000
_cell.length_c   1.000
_cell.angle_alpha   90.00
_cell.angle_beta   90.00
_cell.angle_gamma   90.00
#
_symmetry.space_group_name_H-M   'P 1'
#
loop_
_entity.id
_entity.type
_entity.pdbx_description
1 polymer ?
#
loop_
_entity_poly.entity_id
_entity_poly.type
_entity_poly.pdbx_seq_one_letter_code
_entity_poly.pdbx_strand_id
1 'polypeptide(L)'
;RATVGILITTIVTKGSLEQWPVLLEHLYTCLDSPNINLCEGAFGALQKICEDSADQLENAPSQPLNVLIPKFIQFFLHSQPKIRSHAIA
;
A
#
# COMPACT_ATOMS: atom_id res chain seq x y z
N ARG A 1 13.28 -1.87 -6.13
CA ARG A 1 12.52 -2.04 -4.86
C ARG A 1 12.69 -0.81 -3.96
N ALA A 2 13.91 -0.46 -3.53
CA ALA A 2 14.16 0.77 -2.76
C ALA A 2 13.68 2.05 -3.47
N THR A 3 13.87 2.16 -4.80
CA THR A 3 13.52 3.37 -5.57
C THR A 3 12.03 3.69 -5.60
N VAL A 4 11.15 2.68 -5.67
CA VAL A 4 9.69 2.89 -5.69
C VAL A 4 9.21 3.33 -4.31
N GLY A 5 9.69 2.67 -3.24
CA GLY A 5 9.39 3.09 -1.87
C GLY A 5 9.87 4.51 -1.60
N ILE A 6 11.07 4.89 -2.07
CA ILE A 6 11.63 6.24 -1.94
C ILE A 6 10.81 7.27 -2.73
N LEU A 7 10.37 6.97 -3.96
CA LEU A 7 9.57 7.91 -4.74
C LEU A 7 8.20 8.15 -4.10
N ILE A 8 7.59 7.10 -3.56
CA ILE A 8 6.29 7.17 -2.89
C ILE A 8 6.41 7.93 -1.57
N THR A 9 7.40 7.63 -0.74
CA THR A 9 7.64 8.42 0.47
C THR A 9 7.99 9.86 0.13
N THR A 10 8.79 10.14 -0.89
CA THR A 10 9.13 11.52 -1.28
C THR A 10 7.87 12.31 -1.65
N ILE A 11 6.93 11.70 -2.38
CA ILE A 11 5.70 12.38 -2.77
C ILE A 11 4.76 12.58 -1.57
N VAL A 12 4.68 11.60 -0.67
CA VAL A 12 3.87 11.68 0.55
C VAL A 12 4.50 12.59 1.63
N THR A 13 5.83 12.75 1.67
CA THR A 13 6.51 13.67 2.61
C THR A 13 6.67 15.08 2.07
N LYS A 14 6.78 15.27 0.76
CA LYS A 14 6.83 16.60 0.12
C LYS A 14 5.43 17.16 -0.18
N GLY A 15 4.43 16.30 -0.30
CA GLY A 15 3.02 16.63 -0.48
C GLY A 15 2.15 16.04 0.63
N SER A 16 0.83 15.96 0.41
CA SER A 16 -0.09 15.16 1.23
C SER A 16 -0.70 14.03 0.38
N LEU A 17 -1.23 12.97 1.01
CA LEU A 17 -1.96 11.91 0.30
C LEU A 17 -3.12 12.48 -0.53
N GLU A 18 -3.71 13.60 -0.11
CA GLU A 18 -4.77 14.31 -0.82
C GLU A 18 -4.33 14.89 -2.17
N GLN A 19 -3.03 15.21 -2.32
CA GLN A 19 -2.48 15.71 -3.59
C GLN A 19 -2.29 14.61 -4.64
N TRP A 20 -2.36 13.34 -4.23
CA TRP A 20 -2.34 12.21 -5.15
C TRP A 20 -3.46 11.19 -4.83
N PRO A 21 -4.72 11.58 -5.04
CA PRO A 21 -5.88 10.81 -4.56
C PRO A 21 -5.98 9.41 -5.19
N VAL A 22 -5.48 9.24 -6.40
CA VAL A 22 -5.48 7.95 -7.14
C VAL A 22 -4.32 7.01 -6.77
N LEU A 23 -3.38 7.44 -5.92
CA LEU A 23 -2.22 6.63 -5.55
C LEU A 23 -2.63 5.33 -4.85
N LEU A 24 -3.50 5.43 -3.84
CA LEU A 24 -3.91 4.27 -3.04
C LEU A 24 -4.70 3.26 -3.89
N GLU A 25 -5.59 3.73 -4.77
CA GLU A 25 -6.30 2.86 -5.72
C GLU A 25 -5.35 2.13 -6.68
N HIS A 26 -4.33 2.81 -7.19
CA HIS A 26 -3.34 2.18 -8.08
C HIS A 26 -2.52 1.12 -7.34
N LEU A 27 -2.00 1.46 -6.15
CA LEU A 27 -1.26 0.51 -5.32
C LEU A 27 -2.11 -0.70 -4.93
N TYR A 28 -3.36 -0.45 -4.56
CA TYR A 28 -4.36 -1.49 -4.30
C TYR A 28 -4.55 -2.43 -5.49
N THR A 29 -4.68 -1.88 -6.71
CA THR A 29 -4.85 -2.69 -7.93
C THR A 29 -3.58 -3.48 -8.27
N CYS A 30 -2.40 -2.92 -7.98
CA CYS A 30 -1.13 -3.62 -8.17
C CYS A 30 -0.98 -4.87 -7.28
N LEU A 31 -1.69 -4.95 -6.15
CA LEU A 31 -1.71 -6.16 -5.30
C LEU A 31 -2.30 -7.37 -6.03
N ASP A 32 -3.28 -7.15 -6.92
CA ASP A 32 -3.92 -8.22 -7.69
C ASP A 32 -3.09 -8.67 -8.91
N SER A 33 -1.92 -8.07 -9.13
CA SER A 33 -1.08 -8.42 -10.27
C SER A 33 -0.55 -9.85 -10.16
N PRO A 34 -0.56 -10.64 -11.25
CA PRO A 34 0.14 -11.93 -11.28
C PRO A 34 1.67 -11.77 -11.23
N ASN A 35 2.18 -10.55 -11.46
CA ASN A 35 3.60 -10.25 -11.33
C ASN A 35 3.95 -10.05 -9.85
N ILE A 36 4.60 -11.07 -9.28
CA ILE A 36 5.04 -11.10 -7.88
C ILE A 36 5.86 -9.86 -7.52
N ASN A 37 6.74 -9.38 -8.41
CA ASN A 37 7.57 -8.21 -8.12
C ASN A 37 6.75 -6.92 -8.01
N LEU A 38 5.68 -6.81 -8.80
CA LEU A 38 4.77 -5.67 -8.76
C LEU A 38 3.92 -5.72 -7.49
N CYS A 39 3.34 -6.89 -7.17
CA CYS A 39 2.60 -7.12 -5.93
C CYS A 39 3.46 -6.82 -4.68
N GLU A 40 4.68 -7.36 -4.62
CA GLU A 40 5.63 -7.09 -3.53
C GLU A 40 6.04 -5.61 -3.45
N GLY A 41 6.20 -4.94 -4.59
CA GLY A 41 6.54 -3.52 -4.62
C GLY A 41 5.40 -2.66 -4.09
N ALA A 42 4.16 -3.00 -4.44
CA ALA A 42 2.96 -2.32 -3.97
C ALA A 42 2.74 -2.55 -2.46
N PHE A 43 2.95 -3.76 -1.95
CA PHE A 43 2.94 -4.04 -0.51
C PHE A 43 3.95 -3.18 0.24
N GLY A 44 5.22 -3.15 -0.19
CA GLY A 44 6.24 -2.36 0.49
C GLY A 44 5.97 -0.85 0.47
N ALA A 45 5.31 -0.36 -0.59
CA ALA A 45 4.87 1.02 -0.67
C ALA A 45 3.70 1.31 0.30
N LEU A 46 2.67 0.47 0.29
CA LEU A 46 1.51 0.61 1.18
C LEU A 46 1.91 0.52 2.65
N GLN A 47 2.79 -0.42 3.00
CA GLN A 47 3.37 -0.52 4.35
C GLN A 47 3.99 0.81 4.74
N LYS A 48 4.82 1.40 3.87
CA LYS A 48 5.51 2.64 4.20
C LYS A 48 4.57 3.84 4.33
N ILE A 49 3.50 3.90 3.51
CA ILE A 49 2.45 4.92 3.65
C ILE A 49 1.69 4.73 4.97
N CYS A 50 1.37 3.50 5.34
CA CYS A 50 0.72 3.19 6.62
C CYS A 50 1.61 3.60 7.81
N GLU A 51 2.93 3.36 7.74
CA GLU A 51 3.89 3.77 8.77
C GLU A 51 4.04 5.30 8.88
N ASP A 52 4.21 5.98 7.75
CA ASP A 52 4.58 7.40 7.74
C ASP A 52 3.36 8.35 7.73
N SER A 53 2.16 7.85 7.43
CA SER A 53 0.96 8.68 7.20
C SER A 53 -0.33 8.08 7.75
N ALA A 54 -0.24 7.31 8.84
CA ALA A 54 -1.39 6.72 9.54
C ALA A 54 -2.50 7.75 9.82
N ASP A 55 -2.15 8.92 10.37
CA ASP A 55 -3.14 9.96 10.71
C ASP A 55 -3.91 10.46 9.47
N GLN A 56 -3.23 10.60 8.32
CA GLN A 56 -3.88 11.01 7.07
C GLN A 56 -4.81 9.93 6.54
N LEU A 57 -4.42 8.65 6.66
CA LEU A 57 -5.25 7.53 6.23
C LEU A 57 -6.51 7.36 7.08
N GLU A 58 -6.41 7.57 8.39
CA GLU A 58 -7.54 7.46 9.32
C GLU A 58 -8.55 8.59 9.14
N ASN A 59 -8.07 9.81 8.92
CA ASN A 59 -8.93 11.00 8.80
C ASN A 59 -9.33 11.32 7.36
N ALA A 60 -8.87 10.56 6.36
CA ALA A 60 -9.20 10.79 4.96
C ALA A 60 -10.70 10.59 4.69
N PRO A 61 -11.37 11.52 3.97
CA PRO A 61 -12.79 11.41 3.65
C PRO A 61 -13.11 10.24 2.72
N SER A 62 -12.12 9.74 1.96
CA SER A 62 -12.24 8.55 1.12
C SER A 62 -12.26 7.24 1.90
N GLN A 63 -12.00 7.28 3.22
CA GLN A 63 -11.96 6.12 4.11
C GLN A 63 -11.15 4.92 3.53
N PRO A 64 -9.90 5.14 3.09
CA PRO A 64 -9.14 4.14 2.35
C PRO A 64 -8.90 2.85 3.15
N LEU A 65 -8.85 2.95 4.48
CA LEU A 65 -8.66 1.81 5.38
C LEU A 65 -9.80 0.78 5.29
N ASN A 66 -11.03 1.20 4.96
CA ASN A 66 -12.17 0.29 4.77
C ASN A 66 -11.98 -0.65 3.58
N VAL A 67 -11.12 -0.30 2.63
CA VAL A 67 -10.79 -1.12 1.46
C VAL A 67 -9.50 -1.89 1.68
N LEU A 68 -8.48 -1.23 2.25
CA LEU A 68 -7.14 -1.80 2.44
C LEU A 68 -7.13 -2.93 3.48
N ILE A 69 -7.79 -2.76 4.63
CA ILE A 69 -7.75 -3.75 5.72
C ILE A 69 -8.34 -5.11 5.27
N PRO A 70 -9.57 -5.18 4.69
CA PRO A 70 -10.10 -6.45 4.21
C PRO A 70 -9.20 -7.11 3.14
N LYS A 71 -8.58 -6.31 2.28
CA LYS A 71 -7.65 -6.78 1.24
C LYS A 71 -6.42 -7.43 1.88
N PHE A 72 -5.76 -6.78 2.84
CA PHE A 72 -4.60 -7.36 3.53
C PHE A 72 -4.92 -8.70 4.19
N ILE A 73 -6.09 -8.80 4.83
CA ILE A 73 -6.56 -10.05 5.45
C ILE A 73 -6.72 -11.17 4.40
N GLN A 74 -7.21 -10.87 3.19
CA GLN A 74 -7.31 -11.87 2.12
C GLN A 74 -5.93 -12.44 1.73
N PHE A 75 -4.89 -11.60 1.75
CA PHE A 75 -3.52 -12.04 1.43
C PHE A 75 -2.89 -12.94 2.50
N PHE A 76 -3.48 -13.09 3.69
CA PHE A 76 -3.01 -14.05 4.70
C PHE A 76 -3.19 -15.50 4.24
N LEU A 77 -4.11 -15.74 3.31
CA LEU A 77 -4.38 -17.06 2.73
C LEU A 77 -3.69 -17.25 1.37
N HIS A 78 -2.83 -16.31 0.96
CA HIS A 78 -2.17 -16.38 -0.34
C HIS A 78 -1.27 -17.61 -0.46
N SER A 79 -1.27 -18.26 -1.63
CA SER A 79 -0.52 -19.50 -1.88
C SER A 79 0.99 -19.32 -1.66
N GLN A 80 1.52 -18.13 -1.96
CA GLN A 80 2.94 -17.80 -1.83
C GLN A 80 3.29 -17.30 -0.42
N PRO A 81 4.19 -17.98 0.32
CA PRO A 81 4.57 -17.59 1.68
C PRO A 81 5.11 -16.17 1.84
N LYS A 82 5.85 -15.70 0.83
CA LYS A 82 6.46 -14.36 0.82
C LYS A 82 5.43 -13.23 0.76
N ILE A 83 4.30 -13.46 0.07
CA ILE A 83 3.21 -12.49 0.01
C ILE A 83 2.46 -12.47 1.35
N ARG A 84 2.26 -13.64 1.99
CA ARG A 84 1.66 -13.71 3.33
C ARG A 84 2.44 -12.91 4.36
N SER A 85 3.78 -12.96 4.33
CA SER A 85 4.60 -12.19 5.28
C SER A 85 4.44 -10.68 5.10
N HIS A 86 4.33 -10.20 3.85
CA HIS A 86 4.14 -8.77 3.56
C HIS A 86 2.77 -8.25 3.96
N ALA A 87 1.75 -9.12 4.03
CA ALA A 87 0.42 -8.70 4.44
C ALA A 87 0.34 -8.39 5.96
N ILE A 88 1.23 -8.97 6.76
CA ILE A 88 1.25 -8.84 8.23
C ILE A 88 2.13 -7.67 8.69
N ALA A 89 3.20 -7.40 7.94
CA ALA A 89 4.25 -6.44 8.27
C ALA A 89 3.79 -4.98 8.09
#